data_AF-A0A7D3Y015-F1
#
_entry.id   AF-A0A7D3Y015-F1
#
_cell.length_a   1.000
_cell.length_b   1.000
_cell.length_c   1.000
_cell.angle_alpha   90.00
_cell.angle_beta   90.00
_cell.angle_gamma   90.00
#
_symmetry.space_group_name_H-M   'P 1'
#
loop_
_entity.id
_entity.type
_entity.pdbx_description
1 polymer ?
#
loop_
_entity_poly.entity_id
_entity_poly.type
_entity_poly.pdbx_seq_one_letter_code
_entity_poly.pdbx_strand_id
1 'polypeptide(L)'
;MATGPALPSTPEPIRLGAFADPLLVDPGPRLLRAVVAAYREAAPTLVEPSVADLSGGAGDRDADGTDPSGLPTLKVLAGESAVDDATAGFRSASRLAALLGADVVDLRVLDAPQSNPVLAGEEIGFALVGSEDGVTAETTRWHRVGDDASLRERYGAAFGDAEAYGLRTPSRRRVYEGVAARCDESVAAAVLRALDVTDDAGDTVDDAGDTPEGSGDASADGPDPEAARVRAYAVGAREGVLDRALRRACEDAGLGSPSTFTRIKRLLLAADLIETVAEPQPVGRPRERLAPRGALAAAETPEETVAAVRDVTE
;
A
#
# COMPACT_ATOMS: atom_id res chain seq x y z
N MET A 1 23.89 0.87 18.08
CA MET A 1 23.45 2.23 17.75
C MET A 1 21.98 2.14 17.41
N ALA A 2 21.10 2.94 18.01
CA ALA A 2 19.66 2.79 17.82
C ALA A 2 19.26 3.09 16.36
N THR A 3 19.12 2.03 15.56
CA THR A 3 18.63 1.98 14.19
C THR A 3 17.12 1.92 14.24
N GLY A 4 16.46 3.08 14.20
CA GLY A 4 15.01 3.21 14.17
C GLY A 4 14.60 4.24 13.11
N PRO A 5 13.31 4.33 12.77
CA PRO A 5 12.82 5.19 11.70
C PRO A 5 13.24 6.65 11.96
N ALA A 6 13.87 7.25 10.95
CA ALA A 6 14.39 8.60 11.00
C ALA A 6 13.97 9.42 9.77
N LEU A 7 13.43 10.62 10.01
CA LEU A 7 13.09 11.55 8.93
C LEU A 7 14.33 12.32 8.47
N PRO A 8 14.50 12.55 7.16
CA PRO A 8 15.55 13.40 6.64
C PRO A 8 15.31 14.85 7.08
N SER A 9 16.18 15.36 7.94
CA SER A 9 16.09 16.73 8.45
C SER A 9 17.46 17.36 8.64
N THR A 10 17.48 18.69 8.74
CA THR A 10 18.70 19.45 9.04
C THR A 10 18.61 20.08 10.43
N PRO A 11 19.72 20.16 11.19
CA PRO A 11 21.08 19.71 10.85
C PRO A 11 21.28 18.19 10.94
N GLU A 12 20.44 17.49 11.70
CA GLU A 12 20.51 16.04 11.91
C GLU A 12 19.16 15.38 11.69
N PRO A 13 19.09 14.09 11.28
CA PRO A 13 17.84 13.34 11.14
C PRO A 13 16.97 13.32 12.41
N ILE A 14 15.65 13.40 12.25
CA ILE A 14 14.69 13.26 13.37
C ILE A 14 14.41 11.78 13.58
N ARG A 15 14.89 11.20 14.68
CA ARG A 15 14.56 9.81 15.04
C ARG A 15 13.23 9.77 15.76
N LEU A 16 12.24 9.05 15.22
CA LEU A 16 10.91 8.96 15.84
C LEU A 16 10.96 8.24 17.19
N GLY A 17 11.87 7.28 17.36
CA GLY A 17 12.08 6.59 18.64
C GLY A 17 12.75 7.44 19.73
N ALA A 18 13.13 8.68 19.44
CA ALA A 18 13.61 9.61 20.47
C ALA A 18 12.46 10.32 21.22
N PHE A 19 11.22 10.17 20.76
CA PHE A 19 10.04 10.80 21.35
C PHE A 19 9.28 9.77 22.18
N ALA A 20 8.88 10.16 23.40
CA ALA A 20 7.83 9.45 24.12
C ALA A 20 6.48 9.80 23.51
N ASP A 21 5.73 8.77 23.08
CA ASP A 21 4.38 8.86 22.48
C ASP A 21 4.25 9.95 21.39
N PRO A 22 5.01 9.82 20.27
CA PRO A 22 5.05 10.85 19.23
C PRO A 22 3.70 10.97 18.52
N LEU A 23 3.33 12.22 18.29
CA LEU A 23 2.16 12.64 17.52
C LEU A 23 2.61 13.54 16.37
N LEU A 24 2.38 13.08 15.14
CA LEU A 24 2.57 13.83 13.91
C LEU A 24 1.23 14.41 13.45
N VAL A 25 1.17 15.72 13.26
CA VAL A 25 -0.05 16.46 12.94
C VAL A 25 0.09 17.14 11.60
N ASP A 26 -0.97 17.03 10.80
CA ASP A 26 -1.13 17.55 9.46
C ASP A 26 0.06 17.29 8.52
N PRO A 27 0.57 16.04 8.43
CA PRO A 27 1.57 15.76 7.44
C PRO A 27 0.95 15.87 6.05
N GLY A 28 1.48 16.79 5.22
CA GLY A 28 1.22 16.75 3.80
C GLY A 28 1.71 15.42 3.16
N PRO A 29 1.31 15.11 1.91
CA PRO A 29 1.56 13.82 1.29
C PRO A 29 3.04 13.41 1.27
N ARG A 30 3.94 14.38 1.06
CA ARG A 30 5.39 14.16 1.04
C ARG A 30 5.94 13.74 2.40
N LEU A 31 5.49 14.38 3.48
CA LEU A 31 5.92 14.05 4.84
C LEU A 31 5.41 12.67 5.24
N LEU A 32 4.15 12.37 4.93
CA LEU A 32 3.56 11.06 5.22
C LEU A 32 4.33 9.94 4.48
N ARG A 33 4.64 10.13 3.19
CA ARG A 33 5.51 9.20 2.43
C ARG A 33 6.89 9.04 3.06
N ALA A 34 7.52 10.13 3.50
CA ALA A 34 8.83 10.07 4.16
C ALA A 34 8.80 9.29 5.49
N VAL A 35 7.72 9.43 6.27
CA VAL A 35 7.51 8.62 7.49
C VAL A 35 7.41 7.14 7.14
N VAL A 36 6.54 6.78 6.18
CA VAL A 36 6.36 5.38 5.77
C VAL A 36 7.67 4.80 5.23
N ALA A 37 8.45 5.58 4.45
CA ALA A 37 9.77 5.20 3.96
C ALA A 37 10.76 4.96 5.11
N ALA A 38 10.77 5.81 6.14
CA ALA A 38 11.62 5.64 7.31
C ALA A 38 11.30 4.34 8.09
N TYR A 39 10.02 3.98 8.22
CA TYR A 39 9.62 2.70 8.79
C TYR A 39 10.00 1.52 7.88
N ARG A 40 9.86 1.67 6.56
CA ARG A 40 10.28 0.64 5.59
C ARG A 40 11.78 0.37 5.69
N GLU A 41 12.59 1.40 5.81
CA GLU A 41 14.05 1.25 5.99
C GLU A 41 14.39 0.53 7.29
N ALA A 42 13.65 0.79 8.38
CA ALA A 42 13.87 0.15 9.67
C ALA A 42 13.33 -1.29 9.75
N ALA A 43 12.27 -1.61 9.00
CA ALA A 43 11.60 -2.90 9.02
C ALA A 43 11.04 -3.28 7.63
N PRO A 44 11.90 -3.60 6.65
CA PRO A 44 11.48 -3.84 5.27
C PRO A 44 10.52 -5.02 5.15
N THR A 45 10.75 -6.11 5.88
CA THR A 45 9.90 -7.32 5.86
C THR A 45 8.53 -7.13 6.53
N LEU A 46 8.38 -6.07 7.33
CA LEU A 46 7.08 -5.68 7.89
C LEU A 46 6.32 -4.83 6.87
N VAL A 47 6.96 -3.77 6.37
CA VAL A 47 6.30 -2.70 5.62
C VAL A 47 6.11 -3.06 4.15
N GLU A 48 7.11 -3.70 3.54
CA GLU A 48 7.11 -4.06 2.13
C GLU A 48 7.76 -5.44 1.90
N PRO A 49 7.16 -6.52 2.41
CA PRO A 49 7.71 -7.85 2.23
C PRO A 49 7.72 -8.24 0.75
N SER A 50 8.82 -8.86 0.33
CA SER A 50 8.93 -9.49 -0.98
C SER A 50 8.11 -10.79 -1.02
N VAL A 51 7.84 -11.30 -2.22
CA VAL A 51 7.21 -12.62 -2.39
C VAL A 51 8.05 -13.72 -1.72
N ALA A 52 9.39 -13.59 -1.74
CA ALA A 52 10.28 -14.53 -1.07
C ALA A 52 10.07 -14.51 0.46
N ASP A 53 9.96 -13.33 1.06
CA ASP A 53 9.70 -13.18 2.51
C ASP A 53 8.36 -13.79 2.93
N LEU A 54 7.35 -13.69 2.06
CA LEU A 54 6.00 -14.18 2.32
C LEU A 54 5.86 -15.70 2.10
N SER A 55 6.56 -16.24 1.11
CA SER A 55 6.51 -17.67 0.76
C SER A 55 7.42 -18.54 1.63
N GLY A 56 8.54 -18.00 2.13
CA GLY A 56 9.52 -18.71 2.97
C GLY A 56 9.09 -18.98 4.42
N GLY A 57 7.79 -19.03 4.71
CA GLY A 57 7.19 -18.99 6.04
C GLY A 57 7.99 -19.68 7.15
N ALA A 58 8.40 -18.89 8.14
CA ALA A 58 8.75 -19.34 9.50
C ALA A 58 9.89 -20.38 9.64
N GLY A 59 10.80 -20.48 8.67
CA GLY A 59 11.94 -21.41 8.69
C GLY A 59 13.21 -20.90 9.38
N ASP A 60 13.41 -19.58 9.46
CA ASP A 60 14.52 -18.97 10.20
C ASP A 60 14.02 -17.64 10.80
N ARG A 61 13.58 -17.66 12.06
CA ARG A 61 13.23 -16.45 12.82
C ARG A 61 14.44 -15.69 13.35
N ASP A 62 15.66 -16.01 12.93
CA ASP A 62 16.86 -15.37 13.45
C ASP A 62 17.87 -15.07 12.34
N ALA A 63 17.79 -13.85 11.79
CA ALA A 63 18.97 -13.11 11.35
C ALA A 63 18.71 -11.59 11.23
N ASP A 64 17.50 -11.16 10.81
CA ASP A 64 17.27 -9.72 10.55
C ASP A 64 15.79 -9.26 10.62
N GLY A 65 14.88 -10.11 11.13
CA GLY A 65 13.47 -9.75 11.28
C GLY A 65 13.28 -8.89 12.52
N THR A 66 13.32 -7.56 12.39
CA THR A 66 12.94 -6.64 13.47
C THR A 66 11.56 -7.02 14.00
N ASP A 67 11.50 -7.54 15.23
CA ASP A 67 10.24 -7.72 15.96
C ASP A 67 9.49 -6.38 15.92
N PRO A 68 8.22 -6.33 15.46
CA PRO A 68 7.44 -5.10 15.45
C PRO A 68 7.40 -4.42 16.82
N SER A 69 7.58 -5.17 17.92
CA SER A 69 7.69 -4.63 19.28
C SER A 69 8.86 -3.65 19.50
N GLY A 70 9.87 -3.68 18.62
CA GLY A 70 11.03 -2.78 18.67
C GLY A 70 10.86 -1.46 17.92
N LEU A 71 9.78 -1.30 17.14
CA LEU A 71 9.51 -0.07 16.40
C LEU A 71 8.78 0.94 17.29
N PRO A 72 9.10 2.24 17.20
CA PRO A 72 8.35 3.26 17.92
C PRO A 72 6.93 3.36 17.34
N THR A 73 5.93 3.41 18.20
CA THR A 73 4.56 3.71 17.78
C THR A 73 4.45 5.19 17.42
N LEU A 74 3.66 5.52 16.39
CA LEU A 74 3.43 6.89 15.94
C LEU A 74 1.93 7.15 15.79
N LYS A 75 1.44 8.17 16.49
CA LYS A 75 0.10 8.73 16.26
C LYS A 75 0.18 9.73 15.12
N VAL A 76 -0.75 9.66 14.18
CA VAL A 76 -0.81 10.54 13.02
C VAL A 76 -2.21 11.14 12.89
N LEU A 77 -2.30 12.46 12.92
CA LEU A 77 -3.52 13.21 12.64
C LEU A 77 -3.35 13.90 11.29
N ALA A 78 -3.95 13.38 10.21
CA ALA A 78 -3.71 13.86 8.84
C ALA A 78 -5.01 14.22 8.12
N GLY A 79 -4.93 15.21 7.22
CA GLY A 79 -6.04 15.51 6.32
C GLY A 79 -6.30 14.36 5.35
N GLU A 80 -7.57 14.06 5.07
CA GLU A 80 -7.99 12.95 4.21
C GLU A 80 -7.33 13.02 2.82
N SER A 81 -7.33 14.20 2.18
CA SER A 81 -6.69 14.36 0.87
C SER A 81 -5.18 14.09 0.90
N ALA A 82 -4.51 14.40 2.02
CA ALA A 82 -3.08 14.14 2.14
C ALA A 82 -2.78 12.65 2.24
N VAL A 83 -3.67 11.89 2.91
CA VAL A 83 -3.61 10.43 2.98
C VAL A 83 -3.91 9.82 1.62
N ASP A 84 -4.96 10.27 0.94
CA ASP A 84 -5.36 9.78 -0.38
C ASP A 84 -4.22 9.98 -1.40
N ASP A 85 -3.64 11.18 -1.45
CA ASP A 85 -2.51 11.48 -2.33
C ASP A 85 -1.26 10.66 -1.98
N ALA A 86 -1.00 10.43 -0.69
CA ALA A 86 0.11 9.61 -0.22
C ALA A 86 -0.06 8.11 -0.52
N THR A 87 -1.31 7.68 -0.74
CA THR A 87 -1.70 6.28 -0.91
C THR A 87 -2.41 6.00 -2.23
N ALA A 88 -2.20 6.86 -3.23
CA ALA A 88 -2.87 6.75 -4.54
C ALA A 88 -2.63 5.39 -5.22
N GLY A 89 -1.40 4.87 -5.18
CA GLY A 89 -1.05 3.55 -5.74
C GLY A 89 -1.01 2.43 -4.70
N PHE A 90 -1.25 1.19 -5.16
CA PHE A 90 -1.32 -0.01 -4.33
C PHE A 90 -0.08 -0.21 -3.46
N ARG A 91 1.13 0.03 -3.99
CA ARG A 91 2.39 -0.17 -3.26
C ARG A 91 2.44 0.76 -2.06
N SER A 92 2.26 2.07 -2.27
CA SER A 92 2.30 3.06 -1.18
C SER A 92 1.16 2.89 -0.17
N ALA A 93 -0.05 2.58 -0.62
CA ALA A 93 -1.15 2.26 0.27
C ALA A 93 -0.90 0.98 1.10
N SER A 94 -0.40 -0.08 0.47
CA SER A 94 -0.15 -1.36 1.15
C SER A 94 0.93 -1.28 2.24
N ARG A 95 1.90 -0.37 2.07
CA ARG A 95 2.93 -0.06 3.09
C ARG A 95 2.31 0.58 4.32
N LEU A 96 1.46 1.60 4.13
CA LEU A 96 0.73 2.22 5.23
C LEU A 96 -0.20 1.22 5.90
N ALA A 97 -0.91 0.40 5.12
CA ALA A 97 -1.77 -0.67 5.63
C ALA A 97 -1.00 -1.68 6.49
N ALA A 98 0.26 -1.98 6.17
CA ALA A 98 1.10 -2.86 6.95
C ALA A 98 1.44 -2.26 8.33
N LEU A 99 1.72 -0.95 8.39
CA LEU A 99 1.99 -0.23 9.64
C LEU A 99 0.74 -0.11 10.52
N LEU A 100 -0.41 0.17 9.92
CA LEU A 100 -1.71 0.20 10.61
C LEU A 100 -2.06 -1.20 11.15
N GLY A 101 -1.91 -2.23 10.32
CA GLY A 101 -2.22 -3.61 10.71
C GLY A 101 -1.26 -4.21 11.74
N ALA A 102 -0.11 -3.58 11.98
CA ALA A 102 0.85 -3.94 13.01
C ALA A 102 0.74 -3.08 14.28
N ASP A 103 -0.23 -2.16 14.33
CA ASP A 103 -0.44 -1.19 15.42
C ASP A 103 0.79 -0.31 15.73
N VAL A 104 1.67 -0.11 14.73
CA VAL A 104 2.86 0.76 14.84
C VAL A 104 2.51 2.19 14.44
N VAL A 105 1.46 2.38 13.63
CA VAL A 105 0.90 3.68 13.30
C VAL A 105 -0.59 3.69 13.66
N ASP A 106 -1.04 4.75 14.36
CA ASP A 106 -2.46 5.03 14.60
C ASP A 106 -2.82 6.29 13.80
N LEU A 107 -3.53 6.11 12.68
CA LEU A 107 -3.88 7.18 11.75
C LEU A 107 -5.33 7.63 11.94
N ARG A 108 -5.50 8.93 12.13
CA ARG A 108 -6.79 9.58 12.31
C ARG A 108 -6.96 10.78 11.40
N VAL A 109 -8.22 11.14 11.15
CA VAL A 109 -8.58 12.23 10.24
C VAL A 109 -8.51 13.56 10.96
N LEU A 110 -7.83 14.52 10.34
CA LEU A 110 -7.76 15.90 10.79
C LEU A 110 -8.90 16.73 10.18
N ASP A 111 -9.76 17.29 11.02
CA ASP A 111 -10.91 18.10 10.57
C ASP A 111 -10.50 19.46 9.96
N ALA A 112 -9.42 20.06 10.47
CA ALA A 112 -9.00 21.40 10.09
C ALA A 112 -7.49 21.45 9.81
N PRO A 113 -7.06 21.93 8.63
CA PRO A 113 -5.65 22.03 8.28
C PRO A 113 -4.91 22.98 9.22
N GLN A 114 -3.65 22.68 9.48
CA GLN A 114 -2.71 23.46 10.27
C GLN A 114 -1.81 24.30 9.35
N SER A 115 -1.28 25.41 9.87
CA SER A 115 -0.36 26.24 9.08
C SER A 115 0.93 25.53 8.70
N ASN A 116 1.41 24.64 9.56
CA ASN A 116 2.58 23.80 9.34
C ASN A 116 2.35 22.43 9.98
N PRO A 117 2.93 21.35 9.43
CA PRO A 117 2.98 20.08 10.12
C PRO A 117 3.70 20.20 11.47
N VAL A 118 3.29 19.40 12.44
CA VAL A 118 3.87 19.40 13.79
C VAL A 118 4.29 17.99 14.17
N LEU A 119 5.48 17.83 14.74
CA LEU A 119 5.86 16.62 15.45
C LEU A 119 6.00 16.95 16.93
N ALA A 120 5.22 16.28 17.77
CA ALA A 120 5.19 16.52 19.21
C ALA A 120 5.29 15.20 19.98
N GLY A 121 6.23 15.12 20.91
CA GLY A 121 6.26 14.11 21.98
C GLY A 121 6.01 14.77 23.34
N GLU A 122 6.03 14.00 24.41
CA GLU A 122 5.71 14.50 25.76
C GLU A 122 6.59 15.67 26.23
N GLU A 123 7.88 15.66 25.89
CA GLU A 123 8.85 16.65 26.39
C GLU A 123 9.27 17.70 25.35
N ILE A 124 9.12 17.40 24.06
CA ILE A 124 9.65 18.19 22.95
C ILE A 124 8.61 18.21 21.84
N GLY A 125 8.37 19.38 21.26
CA GLY A 125 7.51 19.50 20.08
C GLY A 125 7.96 20.64 19.18
N PHE A 126 7.80 20.48 17.87
CA PHE A 126 8.20 21.51 16.92
C PHE A 126 7.35 21.49 15.67
N ALA A 127 7.28 22.65 15.01
CA ALA A 127 6.77 22.73 13.65
C ALA A 127 7.83 22.20 12.67
N LEU A 128 7.37 21.60 11.58
CA LEU A 128 8.18 21.10 10.49
C LEU A 128 7.98 21.98 9.27
N VAL A 129 9.08 22.45 8.69
CA VAL A 129 9.08 23.21 7.44
C VAL A 129 9.88 22.43 6.40
N GLY A 130 9.27 22.08 5.28
CA GLY A 130 9.97 21.42 4.18
C GLY A 130 10.84 22.43 3.43
N SER A 131 12.09 22.07 3.12
CA SER A 131 12.88 22.79 2.12
C SER A 131 12.76 22.10 0.76
N GLU A 132 12.53 22.90 -0.28
CA GLU A 132 12.48 22.48 -1.69
C GLU A 132 13.88 22.50 -2.35
N ASP A 133 14.97 22.42 -1.58
CA ASP A 133 16.35 22.43 -2.09
C ASP A 133 16.74 21.17 -2.92
N GLY A 134 15.76 20.39 -3.35
CA GLY A 134 15.91 19.09 -3.99
C GLY A 134 15.23 19.02 -5.35
N VAL A 135 15.95 18.58 -6.37
CA VAL A 135 15.45 18.41 -7.76
C VAL A 135 14.38 17.30 -7.85
N THR A 136 14.17 16.50 -6.78
CA THR A 136 13.17 15.44 -6.70
C THR A 136 12.48 15.37 -5.33
N ALA A 137 11.22 14.91 -5.28
CA ALA A 137 10.42 14.80 -4.05
C ALA A 137 11.08 13.97 -2.94
N GLU A 138 11.96 13.03 -3.30
CA GLU A 138 12.71 12.13 -2.41
C GLU A 138 13.82 12.81 -1.61
N THR A 139 14.16 14.06 -1.93
CA THR A 139 15.24 14.81 -1.28
C THR A 139 14.75 15.92 -0.36
N THR A 140 13.43 16.01 -0.13
CA THR A 140 12.82 17.00 0.76
C THR A 140 13.41 16.86 2.17
N ARG A 141 14.07 17.90 2.65
CA ARG A 141 14.59 17.96 4.02
C ARG A 141 13.65 18.76 4.90
N TRP A 142 13.37 18.24 6.09
CA TRP A 142 12.52 18.90 7.06
C TRP A 142 13.36 19.72 8.05
N HIS A 143 12.94 20.95 8.31
CA HIS A 143 13.54 21.85 9.29
C HIS A 143 12.66 21.90 10.53
N ARG A 144 13.27 21.72 11.70
CA ARG A 144 12.60 21.83 13.00
C ARG A 144 12.56 23.31 13.37
N VAL A 145 11.38 23.82 13.68
CA VAL A 145 11.19 25.21 14.09
C VAL A 145 10.50 25.26 15.44
N GLY A 146 11.19 25.85 16.42
CA GLY A 146 10.74 25.93 17.81
C GLY A 146 11.06 24.70 18.63
N ASP A 147 10.68 24.76 19.90
CA ASP A 147 10.67 23.67 20.86
C ASP A 147 9.59 24.00 21.91
N ASP A 148 8.44 23.35 21.81
CA ASP A 148 7.24 23.60 22.60
C ASP A 148 6.52 22.28 22.93
N ALA A 149 6.73 21.80 24.15
CA ALA A 149 6.08 20.60 24.68
C ALA A 149 4.54 20.73 24.76
N SER A 150 3.98 21.95 24.82
CA SER A 150 2.52 22.15 24.91
C SER A 150 1.78 21.72 23.64
N LEU A 151 2.50 21.59 22.51
CA LEU A 151 1.95 21.06 21.26
C LEU A 151 1.39 19.64 21.44
N ARG A 152 2.01 18.82 22.30
CA ARG A 152 1.55 17.44 22.54
C ARG A 152 0.20 17.40 23.24
N GLU A 153 -0.03 18.25 24.24
CA GLU A 153 -1.32 18.34 24.92
C GLU A 153 -2.40 18.89 23.98
N ARG A 154 -2.08 19.98 23.27
CA ARG A 154 -3.00 20.63 22.31
C ARG A 154 -3.56 19.63 21.30
N TYR A 155 -2.70 18.91 20.60
CA TYR A 155 -3.14 17.99 19.55
C TYR A 155 -3.49 16.61 20.07
N GLY A 156 -3.08 16.24 21.28
CA GLY A 156 -3.45 14.99 21.92
C GLY A 156 -4.96 14.87 22.14
N ALA A 157 -5.61 15.96 22.56
CA ALA A 157 -7.06 16.01 22.69
C ALA A 157 -7.75 15.84 21.32
N ALA A 158 -7.31 16.61 20.32
CA ALA A 158 -7.84 16.53 18.96
C ALA A 158 -7.69 15.12 18.37
N PHE A 159 -6.55 14.47 18.59
CA PHE A 159 -6.33 13.09 18.17
C PHE A 159 -7.28 12.12 18.86
N GLY A 160 -7.48 12.28 20.17
CA GLY A 160 -8.37 11.41 20.96
C GLY A 160 -9.82 11.45 20.47
N ASP A 161 -10.29 12.62 20.04
CA ASP A 161 -11.66 12.85 19.55
C ASP A 161 -11.83 12.51 18.06
N ALA A 162 -10.74 12.48 17.29
CA ALA A 162 -10.77 12.22 15.85
C ALA A 162 -11.13 10.76 15.50
N GLU A 163 -11.77 10.59 14.35
CA GLU A 163 -12.11 9.27 13.80
C GLU A 163 -10.88 8.56 13.23
N ALA A 164 -10.83 7.24 13.38
CA ALA A 164 -9.80 6.40 12.76
C ALA A 164 -9.99 6.37 11.23
N TYR A 165 -8.90 6.54 10.49
CA TYR A 165 -8.95 6.49 9.03
C TYR A 165 -9.00 5.05 8.53
N GLY A 166 -10.04 4.72 7.76
CA GLY A 166 -10.25 3.38 7.19
C GLY A 166 -9.61 3.21 5.81
N LEU A 167 -8.32 2.89 5.77
CA LEU A 167 -7.63 2.65 4.50
C LEU A 167 -8.23 1.44 3.75
N ARG A 168 -8.61 1.65 2.48
CA ARG A 168 -9.29 0.64 1.66
C ARG A 168 -8.35 -0.44 1.13
N THR A 169 -7.08 -0.09 0.90
CA THR A 169 -6.09 -1.01 0.33
C THR A 169 -5.49 -1.89 1.42
N PRO A 170 -5.50 -3.22 1.27
CA PRO A 170 -4.88 -4.13 2.23
C PRO A 170 -3.35 -4.14 2.13
N SER A 171 -2.68 -4.66 3.17
CA SER A 171 -1.24 -4.91 3.12
C SER A 171 -0.89 -6.06 2.18
N ARG A 172 0.34 -6.07 1.64
CA ARG A 172 0.86 -7.16 0.80
C ARG A 172 0.74 -8.53 1.46
N ARG A 173 1.09 -8.60 2.76
CA ARG A 173 0.97 -9.83 3.56
C ARG A 173 -0.47 -10.33 3.59
N ARG A 174 -1.44 -9.45 3.86
CA ARG A 174 -2.86 -9.81 3.89
C ARG A 174 -3.36 -10.31 2.53
N VAL A 175 -2.93 -9.69 1.44
CA VAL A 175 -3.25 -10.15 0.08
C VAL A 175 -2.69 -11.55 -0.16
N TYR A 176 -1.40 -11.74 0.15
CA TYR A 176 -0.75 -13.03 -0.02
C TYR A 176 -1.43 -14.15 0.78
N GLU A 177 -1.63 -13.93 2.09
CA GLU A 177 -2.25 -14.91 2.99
C GLU A 177 -3.69 -15.23 2.58
N GLY A 178 -4.49 -14.21 2.23
CA GLY A 178 -5.88 -14.38 1.81
C GLY A 178 -6.00 -15.20 0.52
N VAL A 179 -5.09 -14.99 -0.43
CA VAL A 179 -5.04 -15.75 -1.69
C VAL A 179 -4.49 -17.16 -1.46
N ALA A 180 -3.38 -17.30 -0.74
CA ALA A 180 -2.76 -18.60 -0.48
C ALA A 180 -3.68 -19.54 0.31
N ALA A 181 -4.46 -19.02 1.27
CA ALA A 181 -5.36 -19.82 2.09
C ALA A 181 -6.55 -20.45 1.34
N ARG A 182 -6.88 -19.95 0.14
CA ARG A 182 -8.08 -20.33 -0.61
C ARG A 182 -7.79 -20.85 -2.00
N CYS A 183 -6.67 -20.44 -2.56
CA CYS A 183 -6.15 -20.84 -3.85
C CYS A 183 -4.87 -21.65 -3.58
N ASP A 184 -3.71 -21.04 -3.78
CA ASP A 184 -2.40 -21.58 -3.43
C ASP A 184 -1.36 -20.45 -3.37
N GLU A 185 -0.17 -20.77 -2.86
CA GLU A 185 0.95 -19.82 -2.70
C GLU A 185 1.50 -19.30 -4.04
N SER A 186 1.47 -20.11 -5.10
CA SER A 186 1.95 -19.69 -6.42
C SER A 186 1.00 -18.68 -7.08
N VAL A 187 -0.31 -18.83 -6.90
CA VAL A 187 -1.33 -17.83 -7.30
C VAL A 187 -1.17 -16.57 -6.46
N ALA A 188 -0.97 -16.68 -5.14
CA ALA A 188 -0.74 -15.53 -4.28
C ALA A 188 0.51 -14.72 -4.70
N ALA A 189 1.60 -15.43 -4.99
CA ALA A 189 2.82 -14.84 -5.54
C ALA A 189 2.58 -14.17 -6.90
N ALA A 190 1.83 -14.82 -7.80
CA ALA A 190 1.51 -14.27 -9.11
C ALA A 190 0.64 -13.00 -9.02
N VAL A 191 -0.31 -12.95 -8.08
CA VAL A 191 -1.12 -11.76 -7.80
C VAL A 191 -0.22 -10.60 -7.36
N LEU A 192 0.66 -10.81 -6.38
CA LEU A 192 1.57 -9.77 -5.93
C LEU A 192 2.48 -9.27 -7.05
N ARG A 193 3.02 -10.17 -7.90
CA ARG A 193 3.83 -9.76 -9.05
C ARG A 193 3.04 -8.88 -10.03
N ALA A 194 1.78 -9.19 -10.32
CA ALA A 194 0.94 -8.35 -11.18
C ALA A 194 0.61 -6.98 -10.56
N LEU A 195 0.51 -6.92 -9.22
CA LEU A 195 0.36 -5.67 -8.48
C LEU A 195 1.67 -4.86 -8.38
N ASP A 196 2.81 -5.52 -8.57
CA ASP A 196 4.13 -4.89 -8.59
C ASP A 196 4.47 -4.23 -9.93
N VAL A 197 3.78 -4.59 -11.02
CA VAL A 197 3.94 -3.97 -12.34
C VAL A 197 3.48 -2.52 -12.31
N THR A 198 4.36 -1.61 -12.72
CA THR A 198 4.08 -0.18 -12.87
C THR A 198 3.43 0.12 -14.22
N ASP A 199 2.59 1.16 -14.29
CA ASP A 199 1.84 1.49 -15.51
C ASP A 199 2.72 2.01 -16.67
N ASP A 200 3.98 2.38 -16.39
CA ASP A 200 4.98 2.83 -17.38
C ASP A 200 5.57 1.71 -18.25
N ALA A 201 5.37 0.44 -17.89
CA ALA A 201 5.95 -0.68 -18.66
C ALA A 201 5.40 -0.80 -20.10
N GLY A 202 4.40 0.02 -20.48
CA GLY A 202 3.77 0.04 -21.79
C GLY A 202 4.15 1.22 -22.72
N ASP A 203 4.80 2.27 -22.24
CA ASP A 203 5.18 3.44 -23.06
C ASP A 203 6.70 3.53 -23.22
N THR A 204 7.27 2.60 -24.00
CA THR A 204 8.55 2.83 -24.68
C THR A 204 8.28 3.43 -26.06
N VAL A 205 7.63 4.60 -26.09
CA VAL A 205 7.58 5.43 -27.28
C VAL A 205 8.21 6.76 -26.91
N ASP A 206 9.29 7.09 -27.61
CA ASP A 206 9.98 8.38 -27.57
C ASP A 206 8.98 9.53 -27.69
N ASP A 207 8.64 10.21 -26.59
CA ASP A 207 8.14 11.58 -26.68
C ASP A 207 8.64 12.41 -25.50
N ALA A 208 9.61 13.28 -25.81
CA ALA A 208 10.02 14.37 -24.95
C ALA A 208 8.91 15.43 -25.00
N GLY A 209 7.90 15.30 -24.15
CA GLY A 209 6.80 16.25 -24.03
C GLY A 209 6.51 16.58 -22.56
N ASP A 210 6.59 17.87 -22.24
CA ASP A 210 6.37 18.48 -20.92
C ASP A 210 5.18 17.88 -20.14
N THR A 211 5.47 17.08 -19.11
CA THR A 211 4.51 16.78 -18.04
C THR A 211 4.60 17.90 -16.99
N PRO A 212 3.48 18.55 -16.59
CA PRO A 212 3.51 19.61 -15.60
C PRO A 212 4.08 19.11 -14.27
N GLU A 213 5.12 19.80 -13.77
CA GLU A 213 5.71 19.58 -12.45
C GLU A 213 4.65 19.78 -11.36
N GLY A 214 4.19 18.69 -10.74
CA GLY A 214 3.21 18.78 -9.64
C GLY A 214 2.64 17.44 -9.16
N SER A 215 2.48 16.47 -10.05
CA SER A 215 2.14 15.09 -9.70
C SER A 215 3.44 14.30 -9.60
N GLY A 216 3.93 14.09 -8.37
CA GLY A 216 5.04 13.16 -8.12
C GLY A 216 4.70 11.81 -8.74
N ASP A 217 5.70 11.21 -9.40
CA ASP A 217 5.68 9.92 -10.09
C ASP A 217 4.66 8.93 -9.49
N ALA A 218 3.43 8.98 -10.00
CA ALA A 218 2.35 8.08 -9.61
C ALA A 218 2.59 6.67 -10.16
N SER A 219 3.52 6.52 -11.11
CA SER A 219 3.76 5.27 -11.82
C SER A 219 4.61 4.30 -11.00
N ALA A 220 5.53 4.81 -10.15
CA ALA A 220 6.29 3.98 -9.21
C ALA A 220 5.46 3.35 -8.06
N ASP A 221 4.25 3.89 -7.81
CA ASP A 221 3.40 3.49 -6.68
C ASP A 221 2.47 2.29 -6.99
N GLY A 222 2.53 1.75 -8.21
CA GLY A 222 1.72 0.60 -8.66
C GLY A 222 0.28 0.99 -9.01
N PRO A 223 -0.58 0.01 -9.34
CA PRO A 223 -1.93 0.28 -9.82
C PRO A 223 -2.77 1.01 -8.76
N ASP A 224 -3.72 1.82 -9.22
CA ASP A 224 -4.79 2.30 -8.35
C ASP A 224 -5.61 1.11 -7.76
N PRO A 225 -6.46 1.35 -6.73
CA PRO A 225 -7.21 0.27 -6.10
C PRO A 225 -8.13 -0.52 -7.05
N GLU A 226 -8.60 0.10 -8.14
CA GLU A 226 -9.48 -0.52 -9.12
C GLU A 226 -8.72 -1.46 -10.05
N ALA A 227 -7.67 -0.96 -10.67
CA ALA A 227 -6.75 -1.74 -11.48
C ALA A 227 -6.15 -2.88 -10.67
N ALA A 228 -5.83 -2.68 -9.38
CA ALA A 228 -5.35 -3.74 -8.50
C ALA A 228 -6.34 -4.92 -8.39
N ARG A 229 -7.64 -4.65 -8.27
CA ARG A 229 -8.68 -5.70 -8.21
C ARG A 229 -8.82 -6.44 -9.54
N VAL A 230 -8.80 -5.70 -10.66
CA VAL A 230 -8.87 -6.27 -12.01
C VAL A 230 -7.68 -7.19 -12.26
N ARG A 231 -6.45 -6.70 -11.99
CA ARG A 231 -5.20 -7.48 -12.12
C ARG A 231 -5.21 -8.73 -11.25
N ALA A 232 -5.61 -8.64 -9.99
CA ALA A 232 -5.70 -9.80 -9.10
C ALA A 232 -6.66 -10.87 -9.63
N TYR A 233 -7.81 -10.46 -10.16
CA TYR A 233 -8.80 -11.39 -10.71
C TYR A 233 -8.34 -12.00 -12.04
N ALA A 234 -7.67 -11.22 -12.90
CA ALA A 234 -7.09 -11.67 -14.16
C ALA A 234 -6.01 -12.74 -13.95
N VAL A 235 -5.13 -12.55 -12.95
CA VAL A 235 -4.16 -13.58 -12.55
C VAL A 235 -4.88 -14.87 -12.17
N GLY A 236 -5.88 -14.80 -11.28
CA GLY A 236 -6.60 -16.01 -10.88
C GLY A 236 -7.33 -16.70 -12.05
N ALA A 237 -7.74 -15.95 -13.07
CA ALA A 237 -8.27 -16.54 -14.31
C ALA A 237 -7.19 -17.24 -15.13
N ARG A 238 -6.02 -16.63 -15.31
CA ARG A 238 -4.86 -17.21 -16.02
C ARG A 238 -4.38 -18.50 -15.36
N GLU A 239 -4.35 -18.54 -14.02
CA GLU A 239 -4.00 -19.74 -13.24
C GLU A 239 -5.14 -20.77 -13.16
N GLY A 240 -6.29 -20.47 -13.76
CA GLY A 240 -7.43 -21.37 -13.80
C GLY A 240 -8.06 -21.63 -12.43
N VAL A 241 -8.10 -20.64 -11.54
CA VAL A 241 -8.66 -20.82 -10.21
C VAL A 241 -10.20 -20.97 -10.28
N LEU A 242 -10.78 -21.70 -9.33
CA LEU A 242 -12.23 -21.72 -9.13
C LEU A 242 -12.75 -20.30 -8.83
N ASP A 243 -13.74 -19.81 -9.59
CA ASP A 243 -14.29 -18.45 -9.46
C ASP A 243 -14.71 -18.15 -8.03
N ARG A 244 -15.45 -19.07 -7.41
CA ARG A 244 -15.91 -18.91 -6.02
C ARG A 244 -14.73 -18.78 -5.03
N ALA A 245 -13.66 -19.55 -5.24
CA ALA A 245 -12.50 -19.53 -4.36
C ALA A 245 -11.76 -18.19 -4.50
N LEU A 246 -11.51 -17.74 -5.73
CA LEU A 246 -10.83 -16.47 -6.01
C LEU A 246 -11.60 -15.27 -5.48
N ARG A 247 -12.92 -15.18 -5.74
CA ARG A 247 -13.75 -14.08 -5.23
C ARG A 247 -13.71 -13.98 -3.71
N ARG A 248 -13.72 -15.15 -3.04
CA ARG A 248 -13.66 -15.22 -1.59
C ARG A 248 -12.24 -14.95 -1.07
N ALA A 249 -11.21 -15.38 -1.78
CA ALA A 249 -9.82 -15.05 -1.48
C ALA A 249 -9.60 -13.54 -1.49
N CYS A 250 -10.09 -12.85 -2.52
CA CYS A 250 -9.97 -11.40 -2.63
C CYS A 250 -10.83 -10.65 -1.58
N GLU A 251 -12.00 -11.19 -1.20
CA GLU A 251 -12.80 -10.66 -0.08
C GLU A 251 -12.03 -10.74 1.24
N ASP A 252 -11.52 -11.92 1.59
CA ASP A 252 -10.79 -12.13 2.83
C ASP A 252 -9.46 -11.34 2.87
N ALA A 253 -8.80 -11.21 1.72
CA ALA A 253 -7.64 -10.35 1.51
C ALA A 253 -7.95 -8.85 1.71
N GLY A 254 -9.23 -8.45 1.67
CA GLY A 254 -9.64 -7.04 1.77
C GLY A 254 -9.51 -6.26 0.47
N LEU A 255 -9.30 -6.93 -0.67
CA LEU A 255 -9.18 -6.25 -1.97
C LEU A 255 -10.50 -5.66 -2.46
N GLY A 256 -11.63 -6.27 -2.09
CA GLY A 256 -12.95 -5.81 -2.50
C GLY A 256 -14.07 -6.76 -2.10
N SER A 257 -15.31 -6.30 -2.21
CA SER A 257 -16.48 -7.08 -1.82
C SER A 257 -16.86 -8.16 -2.85
N PRO A 258 -17.73 -9.13 -2.49
CA PRO A 258 -18.23 -10.11 -3.45
C PRO A 258 -18.95 -9.51 -4.67
N SER A 259 -19.62 -8.37 -4.52
CA SER A 259 -20.29 -7.67 -5.62
C SER A 259 -19.28 -7.03 -6.58
N THR A 260 -18.20 -6.48 -6.04
CA THR A 260 -17.06 -5.91 -6.80
C THR A 260 -16.50 -6.96 -7.77
N PHE A 261 -16.14 -8.15 -7.26
CA PHE A 261 -15.63 -9.21 -8.13
C PHE A 261 -16.68 -9.84 -9.06
N THR A 262 -17.97 -9.70 -8.75
CA THR A 262 -19.03 -10.08 -9.70
C THR A 262 -19.05 -9.13 -10.90
N ARG A 263 -18.83 -7.83 -10.67
CA ARG A 263 -18.73 -6.81 -11.71
C ARG A 263 -17.48 -7.03 -12.56
N ILE A 264 -16.32 -7.19 -11.93
CA ILE A 264 -15.05 -7.48 -12.62
C ILE A 264 -15.16 -8.72 -13.51
N LYS A 265 -15.74 -9.83 -13.00
CA LYS A 265 -15.98 -11.04 -13.81
C LYS A 265 -16.78 -10.72 -15.08
N ARG A 266 -17.85 -9.91 -14.97
CA ARG A 266 -18.69 -9.54 -16.12
C ARG A 266 -17.95 -8.68 -17.13
N LEU A 267 -17.12 -7.75 -16.67
CA LEU A 267 -16.31 -6.90 -17.55
C LEU A 267 -15.29 -7.73 -18.34
N LEU A 268 -14.58 -8.62 -17.67
CA LEU A 268 -13.60 -9.51 -18.32
C LEU A 268 -14.27 -10.50 -19.29
N LEU A 269 -15.48 -10.99 -18.99
CA LEU A 269 -16.27 -11.80 -19.92
C LEU A 269 -16.70 -10.99 -21.15
N ALA A 270 -17.14 -9.75 -20.95
CA ALA A 270 -17.56 -8.86 -22.05
C ALA A 270 -16.39 -8.47 -22.96
N ALA A 271 -15.18 -8.38 -22.42
CA ALA A 271 -13.95 -8.15 -23.14
C ALA A 271 -13.36 -9.42 -23.81
N ASP A 272 -14.02 -10.58 -23.69
CA ASP A 272 -13.54 -11.90 -24.15
C ASP A 272 -12.12 -12.24 -23.63
N LEU A 273 -11.81 -11.80 -22.42
CA LEU A 273 -10.53 -12.07 -21.73
C LEU A 273 -10.60 -13.29 -20.83
N ILE A 274 -11.80 -13.69 -20.43
CA ILE A 274 -12.02 -14.91 -19.63
C ILE A 274 -13.24 -15.67 -20.13
N GLU A 275 -13.33 -16.94 -19.74
CA GLU A 275 -14.55 -17.73 -19.74
C GLU A 275 -14.71 -18.50 -18.42
N THR A 276 -15.85 -19.15 -18.25
CA THR A 276 -16.09 -20.07 -17.13
C THR A 276 -16.36 -21.48 -17.65
N VAL A 277 -15.57 -22.44 -17.19
CA VAL A 277 -15.70 -23.85 -17.51
C VAL A 277 -16.32 -24.59 -16.32
N ALA A 278 -17.28 -25.47 -16.59
CA ALA A 278 -17.89 -26.29 -15.55
C ALA A 278 -16.90 -27.35 -15.03
N GLU A 279 -16.64 -27.34 -13.73
CA GLU A 279 -15.82 -28.32 -13.03
C GLU A 279 -16.72 -29.25 -12.22
N PRO A 280 -16.80 -30.56 -12.59
CA PRO A 280 -17.56 -31.54 -11.83
C PRO A 280 -17.05 -31.64 -10.38
N GLN A 281 -17.96 -31.80 -9.43
CA GLN A 281 -17.61 -32.06 -8.04
C GLN A 281 -18.38 -33.27 -7.51
N PRO A 282 -17.87 -33.98 -6.49
CA PRO A 282 -18.47 -35.22 -6.00
C PRO A 282 -19.91 -35.09 -5.53
N VAL A 283 -20.29 -33.92 -4.99
CA VAL A 283 -21.63 -33.64 -4.48
C VAL A 283 -22.07 -32.22 -4.85
N GLY A 284 -23.30 -32.04 -5.32
CA GLY A 284 -23.90 -30.73 -5.60
C GLY A 284 -23.70 -30.23 -7.04
N ARG A 285 -24.07 -28.97 -7.31
CA ARG A 285 -23.93 -28.35 -8.63
C ARG A 285 -22.44 -28.25 -9.02
N PRO A 286 -22.05 -28.49 -10.29
CA PRO A 286 -20.70 -28.21 -10.77
C PRO A 286 -20.25 -26.80 -10.39
N ARG A 287 -18.95 -26.66 -10.07
CA ARG A 287 -18.34 -25.35 -9.84
C ARG A 287 -17.92 -24.73 -11.17
N GLU A 288 -17.58 -23.46 -11.14
CA GLU A 288 -17.05 -22.73 -12.29
C GLU A 288 -15.56 -22.49 -12.07
N ARG A 289 -14.75 -23.03 -12.96
CA ARG A 289 -13.32 -22.71 -13.09
C ARG A 289 -13.19 -21.56 -14.07
N LEU A 290 -12.34 -20.60 -13.75
CA LEU A 290 -11.99 -19.55 -14.70
C LEU A 290 -11.03 -20.13 -15.75
N ALA A 291 -11.12 -19.65 -16.99
CA ALA A 291 -10.12 -19.93 -18.01
C ALA A 291 -9.82 -18.63 -18.77
N PRO A 292 -8.55 -18.36 -19.09
CA PRO A 292 -8.18 -17.16 -19.81
C PRO A 292 -8.57 -17.28 -21.29
N ARG A 293 -8.81 -16.15 -21.94
CA ARG A 293 -9.09 -16.03 -23.37
C ARG A 293 -8.35 -14.84 -23.98
N GLY A 294 -8.32 -14.82 -25.32
CA GLY A 294 -7.75 -13.71 -26.09
C GLY A 294 -6.34 -13.35 -25.64
N ALA A 295 -6.09 -12.07 -25.39
CA ALA A 295 -4.80 -11.57 -24.93
C ALA A 295 -4.38 -12.15 -23.57
N LEU A 296 -5.32 -12.41 -22.66
CA LEU A 296 -5.01 -12.99 -21.34
C LEU A 296 -4.55 -14.45 -21.44
N ALA A 297 -5.03 -15.20 -22.43
CA ALA A 297 -4.58 -16.58 -22.68
C ALA A 297 -3.18 -16.65 -23.29
N ALA A 298 -2.76 -15.60 -23.99
CA ALA A 298 -1.43 -15.50 -24.57
C ALA A 298 -0.38 -14.94 -23.60
N ALA A 299 -0.80 -14.38 -22.47
CA ALA A 299 0.09 -13.80 -21.46
C ALA A 299 0.83 -14.89 -20.67
N GLU A 300 2.16 -14.84 -20.69
CA GLU A 300 3.04 -15.73 -19.93
C GLU A 300 3.68 -15.01 -18.74
N THR A 301 3.70 -13.68 -18.77
CA THR A 301 4.33 -12.81 -17.76
C THR A 301 3.32 -11.95 -16.98
N PRO A 302 3.70 -11.45 -15.80
CA PRO A 302 2.91 -10.44 -15.08
C PRO A 302 2.63 -9.20 -15.93
N GLU A 303 3.62 -8.72 -16.68
CA GLU A 303 3.54 -7.54 -17.54
C GLU A 303 2.53 -7.74 -18.67
N GLU A 304 2.60 -8.88 -19.37
CA GLU A 304 1.62 -9.22 -20.42
C GLU A 304 0.21 -9.39 -19.85
N THR A 305 0.09 -9.90 -18.62
CA THR A 305 -1.20 -10.05 -17.95
C THR A 305 -1.81 -8.70 -17.63
N VAL A 306 -0.99 -7.75 -17.15
CA VAL A 306 -1.42 -6.38 -16.88
C VAL A 306 -1.78 -5.67 -18.19
N ALA A 307 -0.95 -5.81 -19.22
CA ALA A 307 -1.21 -5.25 -20.54
C ALA A 307 -2.55 -5.77 -21.12
N ALA A 308 -2.85 -7.07 -20.95
CA ALA A 308 -4.10 -7.68 -21.42
C ALA A 308 -5.37 -7.10 -20.77
N VAL A 309 -5.26 -6.48 -19.59
CA VAL A 309 -6.40 -5.91 -18.85
C VAL A 309 -6.33 -4.41 -18.64
N ARG A 310 -5.37 -3.71 -19.26
CA ARG A 310 -5.12 -2.27 -19.05
C ARG A 310 -6.35 -1.40 -19.34
N ASP A 311 -7.13 -1.75 -20.36
CA ASP A 311 -8.32 -1.01 -20.78
C ASP A 311 -9.60 -1.44 -20.03
N VAL A 312 -9.50 -2.36 -19.07
CA VAL A 312 -10.64 -2.85 -18.30
C VAL A 312 -10.79 -2.03 -17.03
N THR A 313 -11.65 -1.02 -17.08
CA THR A 313 -12.06 -0.21 -15.92
C THR A 313 -13.42 -0.67 -15.39
N GLU A 314 -13.60 -0.61 -14.07
CA GLU A 314 -14.71 -1.16 -13.29
C GLU A 314 -16.03 -0.38 -13.38
#